data_AF-A0A832S9P4-F1
#
_entry.id   AF-A0A832S9P4-F1
#
_cell.length_a   1.000
_cell.length_b   1.000
_cell.length_c   1.000
_cell.angle_alpha   90.00
_cell.angle_beta   90.00
_cell.angle_gamma   90.00
#
_symmetry.space_group_name_H-M   'P 1'
#
loop_
_entity.id
_entity.type
_entity.pdbx_description
1 polymer ?
#
loop_
_entity_poly.entity_id
_entity_poly.type
_entity_poly.pdbx_seq_one_letter_code
_entity_poly.pdbx_strand_id
1 'polypeptide(L)' 'MIPALEIMFGFIAIAGAVSAALIRDSYGKLISLGVLVGGIVPFIVDRGYLDVAITVSLVAPISTIFLLMVVRRADA' A
#
# COMPACT_ATOMS: atom_id res chain seq x y z
N MET A 1 -18.54 -4.77 5.46
CA MET A 1 -17.92 -6.05 5.00
C MET A 1 -18.27 -7.15 5.99
N ILE A 2 -17.76 -8.39 5.88
CA ILE A 2 -17.87 -9.34 7.01
C ILE A 2 -16.80 -8.98 8.07
N PRO A 3 -17.11 -9.02 9.38
CA PRO A 3 -16.19 -8.53 10.42
C PRO A 3 -14.81 -9.20 10.42
N ALA A 4 -14.75 -10.51 10.11
CA ALA A 4 -13.49 -11.24 10.01
C ALA A 4 -12.56 -10.67 8.93
N LEU A 5 -13.14 -10.22 7.80
CA LEU A 5 -12.40 -9.67 6.69
C LEU A 5 -11.93 -8.24 6.97
N GLU A 6 -12.73 -7.46 7.70
CA GLU A 6 -12.34 -6.14 8.21
C GLU A 6 -11.13 -6.25 9.15
N ILE A 7 -11.16 -7.19 10.10
CA ILE A 7 -10.04 -7.41 11.02
C ILE A 7 -8.78 -7.82 10.24
N MET A 8 -8.91 -8.71 9.27
CA MET A 8 -7.79 -9.19 8.45
C MET A 8 -7.16 -8.05 7.63
N PHE A 9 -7.97 -7.27 6.90
CA PHE A 9 -7.44 -6.15 6.10
C PHE A 9 -6.91 -5.02 6.97
N GLY A 10 -7.52 -4.79 8.14
CA GLY A 10 -7.01 -3.83 9.13
C GLY A 10 -5.63 -4.24 9.64
N PHE A 11 -5.45 -5.53 9.94
CA PHE A 11 -4.15 -6.07 10.32
C PHE A 11 -3.12 -5.92 9.19
N ILE A 12 -3.48 -6.21 7.94
CA ILE A 12 -2.61 -6.04 6.77
C ILE A 12 -2.19 -4.57 6.62
N ALA A 13 -3.13 -3.63 6.74
CA ALA A 13 -2.85 -2.20 6.64
C ALA A 13 -1.87 -1.75 7.75
N ILE A 14 -2.13 -2.14 9.00
CA ILE A 14 -1.26 -1.80 10.14
C ILE A 14 0.13 -2.44 9.96
N ALA A 15 0.21 -3.70 9.58
CA ALA A 15 1.46 -4.40 9.34
C ALA A 15 2.27 -3.74 8.21
N GLY A 16 1.61 -3.32 7.13
CA GLY A 16 2.22 -2.55 6.04
C GLY A 16 2.77 -1.21 6.52
N ALA A 17 2.00 -0.44 7.30
CA ALA A 17 2.43 0.84 7.85
C ALA A 17 3.63 0.70 8.80
N VAL A 18 3.57 -0.26 9.73
CA VAL A 18 4.67 -0.54 10.68
C VAL A 18 5.92 -0.99 9.93
N SER A 19 5.77 -1.87 8.95
CA SER A 19 6.89 -2.34 8.13
C SER A 19 7.53 -1.18 7.35
N ALA A 20 6.73 -0.29 6.76
CA ALA A 20 7.23 0.88 6.03
C ALA A 20 8.00 1.86 6.94
N ALA A 21 7.62 1.94 8.21
CA ALA A 21 8.30 2.78 9.21
C ALA A 21 9.62 2.16 9.71
N LEU A 22 9.68 0.83 9.85
CA LEU A 22 10.82 0.14 10.47
C LEU A 22 11.88 -0.34 9.46
N ILE A 23 11.47 -0.72 8.25
CA ILE A 23 12.38 -1.21 7.21
C ILE A 23 13.29 -0.06 6.77
N ARG A 24 14.60 -0.32 6.63
CA ARG A 24 15.58 0.70 6.23
C ARG A 24 15.91 0.69 4.75
N ASP A 25 15.85 -0.46 4.09
CA ASP A 25 16.13 -0.56 2.67
C ASP A 25 14.97 -0.01 1.83
N SER A 26 15.33 0.66 0.74
CA SER A 26 14.39 1.37 -0.11
C SER A 26 13.38 0.44 -0.80
N TYR A 27 13.81 -0.76 -1.22
CA TYR A 27 12.95 -1.73 -1.88
C TYR A 27 11.92 -2.33 -0.92
N GLY A 28 12.33 -2.71 0.29
CA GLY A 28 11.44 -3.22 1.32
C GLY A 28 10.44 -2.18 1.82
N LYS A 29 10.82 -0.89 1.86
CA LYS A 29 9.88 0.21 2.06
C LYS A 29 8.82 0.30 0.96
N LEU A 30 9.21 0.13 -0.30
CA LEU A 30 8.27 0.12 -1.43
C LEU A 30 7.29 -1.06 -1.36
N ILE A 31 7.78 -2.25 -1.00
CA ILE A 31 6.93 -3.44 -0.83
C ILE A 31 5.92 -3.22 0.31
N SER A 32 6.38 -2.70 1.44
CA SER A 32 5.51 -2.42 2.60
C SER A 32 4.47 -1.34 2.32
N LEU A 33 4.78 -0.33 1.51
CA LEU A 33 3.78 0.61 0.98
C LEU A 33 2.73 -0.10 0.12
N GLY A 34 3.12 -1.06 -0.72
CA GLY A 34 2.18 -1.89 -1.49
C GLY A 34 1.23 -2.69 -0.59
N VAL A 35 1.77 -3.30 0.48
CA VAL A 35 0.97 -4.03 1.49
C VAL A 35 -0.01 -3.10 2.21
N LEU A 36 0.45 -1.90 2.59
CA LEU A 36 -0.38 -0.87 3.22
C LEU A 36 -1.57 -0.49 2.32
N VAL A 37 -1.29 -0.15 1.05
CA VAL A 37 -2.34 0.22 0.09
C VAL A 37 -3.31 -0.93 -0.13
N GLY A 38 -2.79 -2.15 -0.32
CA GLY A 38 -3.62 -3.36 -0.48
C GLY A 38 -4.54 -3.62 0.71
N GLY A 39 -4.09 -3.32 1.93
CA GLY A 39 -4.91 -3.42 3.14
C GLY A 39 -5.99 -2.33 3.25
N ILE A 40 -5.75 -1.13 2.73
CA ILE A 40 -6.69 0.00 2.84
C ILE A 40 -7.78 -0.04 1.77
N VAL A 41 -7.49 -0.49 0.55
CA VAL A 41 -8.43 -0.46 -0.58
C VAL A 41 -9.79 -1.12 -0.27
N PRO A 42 -9.88 -2.30 0.37
CA PRO A 42 -11.15 -2.90 0.73
C PRO A 42 -12.03 -2.01 1.62
N PHE A 43 -11.45 -1.23 2.54
CA PHE A 43 -12.20 -0.28 3.37
C PHE A 43 -12.74 0.92 2.57
N ILE A 44 -12.05 1.33 1.51
CA ILE A 44 -12.53 2.38 0.60
C ILE A 44 -13.75 1.86 -0.17
N VAL A 45 -13.65 0.62 -0.68
CA VAL A 45 -14.73 -0.05 -1.41
C VAL A 45 -15.95 -0.28 -0.51
N ASP A 46 -15.75 -0.72 0.73
CA ASP A 46 -16.84 -0.98 1.68
C ASP A 46 -17.64 0.29 2.03
N ARG A 47 -17.00 1.47 1.97
CA ARG A 47 -17.66 2.76 2.17
C ARG A 47 -18.37 3.30 0.91
N GLY A 48 -18.31 2.57 -0.20
CA GLY A 48 -18.94 2.98 -1.47
C GLY A 48 -18.15 3.99 -2.29
N TYR A 49 -16.89 4.30 -1.91
CA TYR A 49 -16.05 5.27 -2.62
C TYR A 49 -15.29 4.63 -3.79
N LEU A 50 -16.02 4.09 -4.77
CA LEU A 50 -15.42 3.32 -5.86
C LEU A 50 -14.41 4.14 -6.69
N ASP A 51 -14.73 5.41 -6.96
CA ASP A 51 -13.86 6.31 -7.73
C ASP A 51 -12.50 6.52 -7.04
N VAL A 52 -12.53 6.63 -5.71
CA VAL A 52 -11.32 6.75 -4.89
C VAL A 52 -10.54 5.44 -4.91
N ALA A 53 -11.22 4.29 -4.80
CA ALA A 53 -10.56 2.98 -4.85
C ALA A 53 -9.85 2.75 -6.19
N ILE A 54 -10.50 3.12 -7.30
CA ILE A 54 -9.90 3.05 -8.65
C ILE A 54 -8.69 3.97 -8.72
N THR A 55 -8.83 5.23 -8.28
CA THR A 55 -7.74 6.20 -8.29
C THR A 55 -6.53 5.70 -7.49
N VAL A 56 -6.75 5.25 -6.25
CA VAL A 56 -5.69 4.70 -5.39
C VAL A 56 -5.02 3.48 -6.03
N SER A 57 -5.81 2.59 -6.64
CA SER A 57 -5.30 1.38 -7.30
C SER A 57 -4.45 1.66 -8.54
N LEU A 58 -4.64 2.82 -9.19
CA LEU A 58 -3.81 3.27 -10.30
C LEU A 58 -2.59 4.07 -9.82
N VAL A 59 -2.77 4.95 -8.83
CA VAL A 59 -1.70 5.81 -8.30
C VAL A 59 -0.62 4.99 -7.60
N ALA A 60 -0.98 3.94 -6.85
CA ALA A 60 -0.01 3.11 -6.14
C ALA A 60 1.03 2.44 -7.07
N PRO A 61 0.65 1.69 -8.14
CA PRO A 61 1.62 1.11 -9.05
C PRO A 61 2.38 2.17 -9.87
N ILE A 62 1.70 3.25 -10.31
CA ILE A 62 2.37 4.32 -11.07
C ILE A 62 3.46 4.98 -10.20
N SER A 63 3.14 5.35 -8.96
CA SER A 63 4.12 5.92 -8.03
C SER A 63 5.26 4.94 -7.71
N THR A 64 4.96 3.65 -7.61
CA THR A 64 5.97 2.60 -7.42
C THR A 64 6.96 2.53 -8.58
N ILE A 65 6.49 2.62 -9.84
CA ILE A 65 7.37 2.65 -11.02
C ILE A 65 8.35 3.82 -10.93
N PHE A 66 7.86 5.02 -10.65
CA PHE A 66 8.71 6.21 -10.52
C PHE A 66 9.69 6.08 -9.35
N LEU A 67 9.23 5.60 -8.20
CA LEU A 67 10.09 5.42 -7.03
C LEU A 67 11.17 4.37 -7.28
N LEU A 68 10.87 3.26 -7.96
CA LEU A 68 11.86 2.25 -8.33
C LEU A 68 12.94 2.84 -9.25
N MET A 69 12.58 3.72 -10.19
CA MET A 69 13.56 4.42 -11.03
C MET A 69 14.49 5.32 -10.19
N VAL A 70 13.95 6.02 -9.19
CA VAL A 70 14.73 6.88 -8.29
C VAL A 70 15.64 6.05 -7.39
N VAL A 71 15.12 4.99 -6.76
CA VAL A 71 15.88 4.08 -5.90
C VAL A 71 17.04 3.46 -6.65
N ARG A 72 16.78 2.92 -7.85
CA ARG A 72 17.84 2.35 -8.70
C ARG A 72 18.95 3.35 -9.03
N ARG A 73 18.63 4.64 -9.17
CA ARG A 73 19.62 5.69 -9.45
C ARG A 73 20.43 6.08 -8.20
N ALA A 74 19.86 5.96 -7.01
CA ALA A 74 20.59 6.23 -5.76
C ALA A 74 21.59 5.12 -5.40
N ASP A 75 21.32 3.89 -5.84
CA ASP A 75 22.17 2.72 -5.61
C ASP A 75 23.33 2.60 -6.64
N ALA A 76 23.30 3.35 -7.75
CA ALA A 76 24.25 3.31 -8.86
C ALA A 76 25.28 4.46 -8.79
#